data_AF-A0A2V9D2A7-F1
#
_entry.id   AF-A0A2V9D2A7-F1
#
_cell.length_a   1.000
_cell.length_b   1.000
_cell.length_c   1.000
_cell.angle_alpha   90.00
_cell.angle_beta   90.00
_cell.angle_gamma   90.00
#
_symmetry.space_group_name_H-M   'P 1'
#
loop_
_entity.id
_entity.type
_entity.pdbx_description
1 polymer ?
#
loop_
_entity_poly.entity_id
_entity_poly.type
_entity_poly.pdbx_seq_one_letter_code
_entity_poly.pdbx_strand_id
1 'polypeptide(L)'
;MGVTVELQNLGDAELCRDISARIEHAFSDRQGEWRVSITGSRATENWEMRVEGPNGFERSYSLASSSGEHEPEAIGELVLKLVSPATQP
;
A
#
# COMPACT_ATOMS: atom_id res chain seq x y z
N MET A 1 -0.46 17.43 -0.92
CA MET A 1 -0.69 16.01 -0.58
C MET A 1 -1.71 15.50 -1.55
N GLY A 2 -1.41 14.41 -2.26
CA GLY A 2 -2.34 13.79 -3.20
C GLY A 2 -2.00 12.32 -3.30
N VAL A 3 -2.17 11.59 -2.20
CA VAL A 3 -2.15 10.13 -2.26
C VAL A 3 -3.58 9.64 -2.45
N THR A 4 -3.81 8.82 -3.47
CA THR A 4 -5.09 8.17 -3.72
C THR A 4 -4.96 6.72 -3.27
N VAL A 5 -5.76 6.30 -2.30
CA VAL A 5 -5.76 4.90 -1.84
C VAL A 5 -7.03 4.21 -2.34
N GLU A 6 -6.87 3.20 -3.19
CA GLU A 6 -7.94 2.37 -3.70
C GLU A 6 -7.88 1.00 -3.06
N LEU A 7 -8.94 0.62 -2.36
CA LEU A 7 -8.97 -0.57 -1.53
C LEU A 7 -10.17 -1.42 -1.96
N GLN A 8 -9.90 -2.55 -2.61
CA GLN A 8 -10.92 -3.43 -3.19
C GLN A 8 -10.86 -4.83 -2.57
N ASN A 9 -12.03 -5.43 -2.33
CA ASN A 9 -12.16 -6.84 -1.92
C ASN A 9 -11.42 -7.26 -0.63
N LEU A 10 -11.10 -6.31 0.26
CA LEU A 10 -10.46 -6.58 1.57
C LEU A 10 -11.44 -7.17 2.60
N GLY A 11 -12.75 -7.07 2.37
CA GLY A 11 -13.78 -7.64 3.24
C GLY A 11 -14.14 -6.77 4.46
N ASP A 12 -13.16 -6.08 5.04
CA ASP A 12 -13.32 -5.33 6.29
C ASP A 12 -13.21 -3.81 6.08
N ALA A 13 -14.27 -3.08 6.43
CA ALA A 13 -14.32 -1.63 6.31
C ALA A 13 -13.39 -0.91 7.30
N GLU A 14 -13.24 -1.46 8.51
CA GLU A 14 -12.32 -0.92 9.53
C GLU A 14 -10.87 -1.08 9.11
N LEU A 15 -10.50 -2.26 8.60
CA LEU A 15 -9.16 -2.55 8.08
C LEU A 15 -8.81 -1.66 6.90
N CYS A 16 -9.76 -1.48 5.98
CA CYS A 16 -9.64 -0.58 4.84
C CYS A 16 -9.34 0.86 5.29
N ARG A 17 -10.04 1.34 6.33
CA ARG A 17 -9.79 2.66 6.91
C ARG A 17 -8.42 2.77 7.56
N ASP A 18 -7.99 1.75 8.29
CA ASP A 18 -6.69 1.74 8.97
C ASP A 18 -5.53 1.73 7.98
N ILE A 19 -5.61 0.88 6.95
CA ILE A 19 -4.67 0.82 5.82
C ILE A 19 -4.59 2.19 5.12
N SER A 20 -5.73 2.80 4.79
CA SER A 20 -5.77 4.13 4.17
C SER A 20 -5.04 5.14 5.03
N ALA A 21 -5.38 5.23 6.32
CA ALA A 21 -4.78 6.18 7.23
C ALA A 21 -3.26 5.96 7.36
N ARG A 22 -2.81 4.70 7.39
CA ARG A 22 -1.37 4.36 7.46
C ARG A 22 -0.62 4.76 6.20
N ILE A 23 -1.21 4.52 5.03
CA ILE A 23 -0.65 4.91 3.73
C ILE A 23 -0.62 6.44 3.63
N GLU A 24 -1.71 7.13 3.96
CA GLU A 24 -1.79 8.59 3.96
C GLU A 24 -0.74 9.22 4.89
N HIS A 25 -0.54 8.64 6.07
CA HIS A 25 0.49 9.07 7.00
C HIS A 25 1.90 8.82 6.43
N ALA A 26 2.15 7.66 5.83
CA ALA A 26 3.42 7.31 5.19
C ALA A 26 3.77 8.23 4.00
N PHE A 27 2.77 8.65 3.24
CA PHE A 27 2.94 9.59 2.12
C PHE A 27 2.83 11.05 2.52
N SER A 28 2.45 11.38 3.77
CA SER A 28 2.40 12.78 4.23
C SER A 28 3.76 13.47 4.19
N ASP A 29 4.85 12.71 4.38
CA ASP A 29 6.22 13.21 4.26
C ASP A 29 6.69 13.31 2.79
N ARG A 30 5.96 12.71 1.85
CA ARG A 30 6.34 12.63 0.44
C ARG A 30 5.66 13.70 -0.39
N GLN A 31 6.46 14.37 -1.21
CA GLN A 31 5.95 15.28 -2.22
C GLN A 31 5.58 14.50 -3.49
N GLY A 32 4.50 14.93 -4.16
CA GLY A 32 4.01 14.35 -5.41
C GLY A 32 2.62 13.72 -5.32
N GLU A 33 2.08 13.35 -6.47
CA GLU A 33 0.85 12.58 -6.61
C GLU A 33 1.18 11.09 -6.59
N TRP A 34 0.65 10.41 -5.58
CA TRP A 34 0.86 8.99 -5.38
C TRP A 34 -0.48 8.27 -5.47
N ARG A 35 -0.47 7.04 -5.94
CA ARG A 35 -1.66 6.19 -5.98
C ARG A 35 -1.29 4.81 -5.49
N VAL A 36 -2.05 4.30 -4.53
CA VAL A 36 -1.87 2.96 -3.99
C VAL A 36 -3.17 2.21 -4.19
N SER A 37 -3.13 1.13 -4.97
CA SER A 37 -4.28 0.29 -5.24
C SER A 37 -4.03 -1.08 -4.63
N ILE A 38 -4.84 -1.48 -3.66
CA ILE A 38 -4.79 -2.80 -3.02
C ILE A 38 -6.05 -3.56 -3.38
N THR A 39 -5.87 -4.70 -4.04
CA THR A 39 -6.94 -5.61 -4.42
C THR A 39 -6.77 -6.91 -3.66
N GLY A 40 -7.61 -7.12 -2.66
CA GLY A 40 -7.69 -8.40 -1.97
C GLY A 40 -8.32 -9.46 -2.87
N SER A 41 -7.74 -10.65 -2.95
CA SER A 41 -8.40 -11.80 -3.53
C SER A 41 -9.06 -12.62 -2.43
N ARG A 42 -10.40 -12.61 -2.35
CA ARG A 42 -11.12 -13.51 -1.42
C ARG A 42 -10.92 -14.99 -1.73
N ALA A 43 -10.55 -15.33 -2.96
CA ALA A 43 -10.40 -16.71 -3.42
C ALA A 43 -9.07 -17.34 -3.02
N THR A 44 -8.02 -16.54 -2.90
CA THR A 44 -6.65 -17.01 -2.62
C THR A 44 -6.06 -16.38 -1.36
N GLU A 45 -6.84 -15.53 -0.69
CA GLU A 45 -6.39 -14.67 0.42
C GLU A 45 -5.16 -13.83 0.04
N ASN A 46 -4.83 -13.70 -1.24
CA ASN A 46 -3.63 -13.02 -1.69
C ASN A 46 -4.02 -11.60 -2.08
N TRP A 47 -3.35 -10.59 -1.53
CA TRP A 47 -3.64 -9.21 -1.89
C TRP A 47 -2.59 -8.72 -2.88
N GLU A 48 -3.05 -8.03 -3.92
CA GLU A 48 -2.17 -7.34 -4.86
C GLU A 48 -2.15 -5.87 -4.51
N MET A 49 -0.97 -5.36 -4.18
CA MET A 49 -0.71 -3.94 -3.98
C MET A 49 -0.01 -3.40 -5.23
N ARG A 50 -0.51 -2.29 -5.76
CA ARG A 50 0.16 -1.51 -6.80
C ARG A 50 0.38 -0.11 -6.27
N VAL A 51 1.58 0.41 -6.46
CA VAL A 51 1.98 1.75 -6.06
C VAL A 51 2.46 2.50 -7.28
N GLU A 52 1.74 3.54 -7.65
CA GLU A 52 2.08 4.46 -8.72
C GLU A 52 2.51 5.81 -8.11
N GLY A 53 3.54 6.40 -8.67
CA GLY A 53 4.13 7.65 -8.19
C GLY A 53 4.43 8.61 -9.34
N PRO A 54 4.83 9.84 -8.98
CA PRO A 54 5.19 10.85 -9.97
C PRO A 54 6.41 10.38 -10.79
N ASN A 55 6.55 10.87 -12.02
CA ASN A 55 7.61 10.49 -12.96
C ASN A 55 7.48 9.06 -13.56
N GLY A 56 6.27 8.49 -13.56
CA GLY A 56 6.03 7.15 -14.13
C GLY A 56 6.54 6.02 -13.24
N PHE A 57 6.69 6.29 -11.94
CA PHE A 57 7.03 5.26 -10.96
C PHE A 57 5.85 4.30 -10.82
N GLU A 58 6.08 3.01 -10.99
CA GLU A 58 5.07 1.98 -10.74
C GLU A 58 5.74 0.76 -10.12
N ARG A 59 5.19 0.26 -9.02
CA ARG A 59 5.58 -1.02 -8.41
C ARG A 59 4.35 -1.81 -8.03
N SER A 60 4.27 -3.05 -8.49
CA SER A 60 3.32 -4.05 -8.02
C SER A 60 4.01 -5.00 -7.03
N TYR A 61 3.28 -5.39 -5.99
CA TYR A 61 3.71 -6.28 -4.93
C TYR A 61 2.56 -7.20 -4.53
N SER A 62 2.86 -8.48 -4.37
CA SER A 62 1.90 -9.49 -3.92
C SER A 62 2.10 -9.72 -2.43
N LEU A 63 1.10 -9.36 -1.62
CA LEU A 63 1.06 -9.62 -0.19
C LEU A 63 0.53 -11.04 0.02
N ALA A 64 1.31 -11.88 0.67
CA ALA A 64 0.91 -13.25 0.98
C ALA A 64 0.28 -13.32 2.38
N SER A 65 -0.98 -13.76 2.46
CA SER A 65 -1.71 -13.95 3.74
C SER A 65 -0.91 -14.76 4.78
N SER A 66 -0.14 -15.73 4.29
CA SER A 66 0.65 -16.67 5.09
C SER A 66 1.68 -16.03 6.03
N SER A 67 2.02 -14.76 5.82
CA SER A 67 3.09 -14.07 6.53
C SER A 67 2.61 -13.04 7.56
N GLY A 68 1.28 -12.82 7.68
CA GLY A 68 0.75 -11.70 8.46
C GLY A 68 0.84 -10.33 7.76
N GLU A 69 1.13 -10.31 6.47
CA GLU A 69 1.25 -9.10 5.64
C GLU A 69 -0.08 -8.34 5.42
N HIS A 70 -1.18 -8.85 5.96
CA HIS A 70 -2.49 -8.19 5.96
C HIS A 70 -2.66 -7.16 7.08
N GLU A 71 -1.69 -7.06 7.99
CA GLU A 71 -1.74 -6.03 9.02
C GLU A 71 -1.54 -4.64 8.40
N PRO A 72 -2.35 -3.65 8.79
CA PRO A 72 -2.26 -2.29 8.26
C PRO A 72 -0.88 -1.67 8.53
N GLU A 73 -0.26 -2.03 9.65
CA GLU A 73 1.08 -1.60 10.02
C GLU A 73 2.14 -2.11 9.04
N ALA A 74 2.11 -3.41 8.73
CA ALA A 74 3.00 -4.04 7.76
C ALA A 74 2.83 -3.45 6.36
N ILE A 75 1.58 -3.19 5.95
CA ILE A 75 1.26 -2.56 4.67
C ILE A 75 1.86 -1.16 4.57
N GLY A 76 1.70 -0.34 5.61
CA GLY A 76 2.28 1.00 5.65
C GLY A 76 3.81 0.98 5.53
N GLU A 77 4.47 0.05 6.23
CA GLU A 77 5.92 -0.13 6.14
C GLU A 77 6.38 -0.65 4.77
N LEU A 78 5.66 -1.60 4.18
CA LEU A 78 5.97 -2.16 2.86
C LEU A 78 5.85 -1.09 1.78
N VAL A 79 4.77 -0.30 1.82
CA VAL A 79 4.60 0.87 0.96
C VAL A 79 5.81 1.79 1.10
N LEU A 80 6.16 2.19 2.34
CA LEU A 80 7.33 3.04 2.59
C LEU A 80 8.61 2.46 1.99
N LYS A 81 8.86 1.15 2.15
CA LYS A 81 10.02 0.46 1.58
C LYS A 81 9.99 0.45 0.06
N LEU A 82 8.83 0.23 -0.56
CA LEU A 82 8.67 0.19 -2.01
C LEU A 82 8.92 1.56 -2.64
N VAL A 83 8.41 2.62 -2.02
CA VAL A 83 8.52 3.98 -2.55
C VAL A 83 9.79 4.69 -2.11
N SER A 84 10.50 4.21 -1.08
CA SER A 84 11.84 4.70 -0.76
C SER A 84 12.83 4.14 -1.79
N PRO A 85 13.60 4.97 -2.51
CA PRO A 85 14.80 4.47 -3.16
C PRO A 85 15.69 3.92 -2.05
N ALA A 86 16.24 2.71 -2.24
CA ALA A 86 17.22 2.15 -1.33
C ALA A 86 18.48 3.04 -1.34
N THR A 87 18.47 4.12 -0.57
CA THR A 87 19.66 4.89 -0.22
C THR A 87 20.00 4.52 1.21
N GLN A 88 20.61 3.33 1.35
CA GLN A 88 21.47 3.07 2.50
C GLN A 88 22.76 3.89 2.33
N PRO A 89 23.34 4.41 3.43
CA PRO A 89 24.46 5.35 3.44
C PRO A 89 25.75 4.81 2.81
#